data_AF-A0AB34XUP2-F1
#
_entry.id   AF-A0AB34XUP2-F1
#
_cell.length_a   1.000
_cell.length_b   1.000
_cell.length_c   1.000
_cell.angle_alpha   90.00
_cell.angle_beta   90.00
_cell.angle_gamma   90.00
#
_symmetry.space_group_name_H-M   'P 1'
#
loop_
_entity.id
_entity.type
_entity.pdbx_description
1 polymer ?
#
loop_
_entity_poly.entity_id
_entity_poly.type
_entity_poly.pdbx_seq_one_letter_code
_entity_poly.pdbx_strand_id
1 'polypeptide(L)'
;MSTPTDTTAAPTIPTAVAKAQAVVDEWEAKASAARAEAAEIERGSGAAILADPSAAEKISIKVDAKQRTARAYDSAAAESLEQVRAAWRKAVEAEAKQLEKDAVNFRKEAAKIEAEESKLIDKLEALQGVRYEPVLGRPTSLDHGVYVRGDDLPRQTRSDDLKARAGGAEAQTKMVRHALETGQTNGYDGQSLIGHLDTPPVLAAALNAGAL
;
A
#
# COMPACT_ATOMS: atom_id res chain seq x y z
N MET A 1 2.32 32.01 -3.39
CA MET A 1 3.20 31.02 -2.74
C MET A 1 2.39 30.26 -1.72
N SER A 2 1.88 29.10 -2.11
CA SER A 2 1.41 28.04 -1.21
C SER A 2 1.66 26.74 -1.96
N THR A 3 2.70 26.02 -1.59
CA THR A 3 2.86 24.61 -1.98
C THR A 3 1.65 23.86 -1.46
N PRO A 4 0.89 23.11 -2.28
CA PRO A 4 0.08 22.06 -1.70
C PRO A 4 1.08 21.08 -1.09
N THR A 5 1.16 21.11 0.24
CA THR A 5 1.75 20.04 1.03
C THR A 5 1.13 18.75 0.53
N ASP A 6 1.97 17.98 -0.15
CA ASP A 6 1.74 16.58 -0.46
C ASP A 6 1.39 15.92 0.87
N THR A 7 0.09 15.81 1.11
CA THR A 7 -0.43 15.16 2.29
C THR A 7 -0.11 13.71 2.04
N THR A 8 0.98 13.23 2.63
CA THR A 8 1.33 11.81 2.68
C THR A 8 0.12 11.12 3.30
N ALA A 9 -0.81 10.69 2.44
CA ALA A 9 -2.03 10.04 2.87
C ALA A 9 -1.56 8.79 3.59
N ALA A 10 -1.93 8.67 4.87
CA ALA A 10 -1.60 7.50 5.66
C ALA A 10 -1.99 6.26 4.85
N PRO A 11 -1.10 5.24 4.76
CA PRO A 11 -1.38 4.05 3.98
C PRO A 11 -2.74 3.48 4.38
N THR A 12 -3.69 3.46 3.45
CA THR A 12 -5.04 2.96 3.73
C THR A 12 -4.97 1.45 3.84
N ILE A 13 -5.27 0.92 5.04
CA ILE A 13 -5.30 -0.52 5.26
C ILE A 13 -6.41 -1.13 4.40
N PRO A 14 -6.12 -2.15 3.58
CA PRO A 14 -7.13 -2.80 2.77
C PRO A 14 -8.27 -3.37 3.64
N THR A 15 -9.53 -3.21 3.23
CA THR A 15 -10.69 -3.70 4.00
C THR A 15 -10.59 -5.19 4.36
N ALA A 16 -10.00 -6.00 3.48
CA ALA A 16 -9.80 -7.44 3.75
C ALA A 16 -8.81 -7.68 4.91
N VAL A 17 -7.74 -6.88 4.99
CA VAL A 17 -6.78 -6.93 6.10
C VAL A 17 -7.46 -6.49 7.39
N ALA A 18 -8.20 -5.37 7.36
CA ALA A 18 -8.93 -4.89 8.53
C ALA A 18 -9.92 -5.93 9.07
N LYS A 19 -10.62 -6.65 8.19
CA LYS A 19 -11.51 -7.76 8.58
C LYS A 19 -10.75 -8.94 9.19
N ALA A 20 -9.60 -9.31 8.64
CA ALA A 20 -8.78 -10.38 9.20
C ALA A 20 -8.21 -9.99 10.58
N GLN A 21 -7.77 -8.73 10.73
CA GLN A 21 -7.30 -8.21 12.01
C GLN A 21 -8.39 -8.21 13.08
N ALA A 22 -9.63 -7.86 12.72
CA ALA A 22 -10.76 -7.90 13.65
C ALA A 22 -11.00 -9.31 14.24
N VAL A 23 -10.70 -10.37 13.49
CA VAL A 23 -10.79 -11.76 14.00
C VAL A 23 -9.70 -12.04 15.03
N VAL A 24 -8.47 -11.55 14.80
CA VAL A 24 -7.38 -11.64 15.77
C VAL A 24 -7.76 -10.91 17.05
N ASP A 25 -8.22 -9.66 16.92
CA ASP A 25 -8.63 -8.82 18.04
C ASP A 25 -9.78 -9.47 18.85
N GLU A 26 -10.71 -10.14 18.17
CA GLU A 26 -11.80 -10.90 18.82
C GLU A 26 -11.26 -12.05 19.67
N TRP A 27 -10.31 -12.83 19.16
CA TRP A 27 -9.70 -13.93 19.90
C TRP A 27 -8.87 -13.45 21.08
N GLU A 28 -8.09 -12.38 20.89
CA GLU A 28 -7.31 -11.76 21.97
C GLU A 28 -8.21 -11.19 23.07
N ALA A 29 -9.34 -10.57 22.71
CA ALA A 29 -10.33 -10.10 23.66
C ALA A 29 -10.92 -11.26 24.48
N LYS A 30 -11.26 -12.38 23.83
CA LYS A 30 -11.75 -13.60 24.52
C LYS A 30 -10.68 -14.21 25.44
N ALA A 31 -9.42 -14.25 25.00
CA ALA A 31 -8.31 -14.71 25.83
C ALA A 31 -8.13 -13.83 27.07
N SER A 32 -8.17 -12.51 26.90
CA SER A 32 -8.09 -11.53 27.98
C SER A 32 -9.24 -11.69 28.99
N ALA A 33 -10.48 -11.82 28.51
CA ALA A 33 -11.65 -12.05 29.35
C ALA A 33 -11.52 -13.35 30.17
N ALA A 34 -11.08 -14.45 29.55
CA ALA A 34 -10.90 -15.72 30.25
C ALA A 34 -9.84 -15.65 31.35
N ARG A 35 -8.75 -14.89 31.15
CA ARG A 35 -7.74 -14.64 32.19
C ARG A 35 -8.28 -13.75 33.31
N ALA A 36 -9.07 -12.73 32.98
CA ALA A 36 -9.70 -11.85 33.97
C ALA A 36 -10.64 -12.64 34.89
N GLU A 37 -11.47 -13.53 34.32
CA GLU A 37 -12.35 -14.41 35.09
C GLU A 37 -11.56 -15.39 35.98
N ALA A 38 -10.45 -15.95 35.48
CA ALA A 38 -9.57 -16.81 36.29
C ALA A 38 -9.01 -16.05 37.51
N ALA A 39 -8.52 -14.82 37.29
CA ALA A 39 -7.99 -13.97 38.35
C ALA A 39 -9.07 -13.53 39.35
N GLU A 40 -10.32 -13.34 38.91
CA GLU A 40 -11.44 -13.04 39.79
C GLU A 40 -11.81 -14.22 40.69
N ILE A 41 -11.86 -15.44 40.12
CA ILE A 41 -12.08 -16.67 40.88
C ILE A 41 -10.99 -16.83 41.96
N GLU A 42 -9.72 -16.62 41.58
CA GLU A 42 -8.60 -16.74 42.51
C GLU A 42 -8.69 -15.68 43.63
N ARG A 43 -8.98 -14.42 43.29
CA ARG A 43 -9.13 -13.33 44.27
C ARG A 43 -10.28 -13.57 45.26
N GLY A 44 -11.40 -14.13 44.80
CA GLY A 44 -12.57 -14.43 45.63
C GLY A 44 -12.47 -15.73 46.44
N SER A 45 -11.44 -16.55 46.22
CA SER A 45 -11.38 -17.92 46.74
C SER A 45 -10.96 -18.04 48.22
N GLY A 46 -10.20 -17.09 48.75
CA GLY A 46 -9.56 -17.22 50.07
C GLY A 46 -10.55 -17.47 51.21
N ALA A 47 -11.66 -16.74 51.23
CA ALA A 47 -12.71 -16.92 52.25
C ALA A 47 -13.43 -18.27 52.12
N ALA A 48 -13.66 -18.74 50.89
CA ALA A 48 -14.31 -20.01 50.63
C ALA A 48 -13.43 -21.20 51.04
N ILE A 49 -12.11 -21.12 50.81
CA ILE A 49 -11.14 -22.16 51.19
C ILE A 49 -10.97 -22.24 52.71
N LEU A 50 -10.95 -21.10 53.40
CA LEU A 50 -10.89 -21.06 54.87
C LEU A 50 -12.15 -21.65 55.52
N ALA A 51 -13.32 -21.48 54.88
CA ALA A 51 -14.57 -22.06 55.35
C ALA A 51 -14.70 -23.56 55.04
N ASP A 52 -14.19 -24.01 53.89
CA ASP A 52 -14.17 -25.40 53.46
C ASP A 52 -12.87 -25.73 52.68
N PRO A 53 -11.90 -26.42 53.30
CA PRO A 53 -10.67 -26.80 52.62
C PRO A 53 -10.86 -27.66 51.37
N SER A 54 -11.97 -28.41 51.26
CA SER A 54 -12.28 -29.21 50.07
C SER A 54 -12.72 -28.35 48.87
N ALA A 55 -13.07 -27.07 49.10
CA ALA A 55 -13.37 -26.12 48.04
C ALA A 55 -12.12 -25.72 47.24
N ALA A 56 -10.92 -25.87 47.82
CA ALA A 56 -9.65 -25.53 47.17
C ALA A 56 -9.44 -26.29 45.86
N GLU A 57 -9.71 -27.60 45.84
CA GLU A 57 -9.55 -28.42 44.63
C GLU A 57 -10.53 -27.99 43.54
N LYS A 58 -11.80 -27.75 43.90
CA LYS A 58 -12.83 -27.27 42.95
C LYS A 58 -12.48 -25.91 42.36
N ILE A 59 -11.92 -25.02 43.16
CA ILE A 59 -11.49 -23.68 42.72
C ILE A 59 -10.27 -23.80 41.80
N SER A 60 -9.27 -24.61 42.16
CA SER A 60 -8.10 -24.87 41.32
C SER A 60 -8.51 -25.41 39.95
N ILE A 61 -9.42 -26.39 39.90
CA ILE A 61 -9.93 -26.93 38.63
C ILE A 61 -10.59 -25.84 37.78
N LYS A 62 -11.36 -24.93 38.39
CA LYS A 62 -12.01 -23.83 37.66
C LYS A 62 -11.00 -22.81 37.12
N VAL A 63 -10.01 -22.43 37.91
CA VAL A 63 -8.94 -21.52 37.48
C VAL A 63 -8.15 -22.16 36.32
N ASP A 64 -7.73 -23.42 36.47
CA ASP A 64 -7.01 -24.15 35.44
C ASP A 64 -7.82 -24.28 34.15
N ALA A 65 -9.12 -24.57 34.26
CA ALA A 65 -10.00 -24.65 33.10
C ALA A 65 -10.04 -23.31 32.34
N LYS A 66 -10.21 -22.19 33.05
CA LYS A 66 -10.22 -20.85 32.43
C LYS A 66 -8.87 -20.47 31.82
N GLN A 67 -7.77 -20.83 32.47
CA GLN A 67 -6.43 -20.63 31.91
C GLN A 67 -6.19 -21.47 30.65
N ARG A 68 -6.65 -22.73 30.60
CA ARG A 68 -6.59 -23.56 29.39
C ARG A 68 -7.42 -22.96 28.26
N THR A 69 -8.62 -22.45 28.56
CA THR A 69 -9.46 -21.75 27.59
C THR A 69 -8.77 -20.50 27.04
N ALA A 70 -8.12 -19.69 27.89
CA ALA A 70 -7.35 -18.54 27.45
C ALA A 70 -6.23 -18.93 26.46
N ARG A 71 -5.45 -19.98 26.78
CA ARG A 71 -4.40 -20.50 25.90
C ARG A 71 -4.94 -21.02 24.57
N ALA A 72 -6.13 -21.63 24.57
CA ALA A 72 -6.77 -22.07 23.33
C ALA A 72 -7.14 -20.86 22.43
N TYR A 73 -7.64 -19.77 23.03
CA TYR A 73 -7.89 -18.53 22.29
C TYR A 73 -6.60 -17.87 21.79
N ASP A 74 -5.52 -17.90 22.56
CA ASP A 74 -4.21 -17.41 22.10
C ASP A 74 -3.71 -18.20 20.87
N SER A 75 -3.89 -19.53 20.87
CA SER A 75 -3.56 -20.36 19.71
C SER A 75 -4.39 -19.98 18.49
N ALA A 76 -5.70 -19.75 18.67
CA ALA A 76 -6.58 -19.34 17.59
C ALA A 76 -6.24 -17.93 17.04
N ALA A 77 -5.82 -17.01 17.91
CA ALA A 77 -5.33 -15.69 17.51
C ALA A 77 -4.05 -15.81 16.67
N ALA A 78 -3.10 -16.65 17.12
CA ALA A 78 -1.85 -16.91 16.39
C ALA A 78 -2.11 -17.52 15.00
N GLU A 79 -3.04 -18.47 14.88
CA GLU A 79 -3.45 -19.02 13.58
C GLU A 79 -4.14 -17.97 12.69
N SER A 80 -4.90 -17.06 13.29
CA SER A 80 -5.58 -15.99 12.55
C SER A 80 -4.61 -14.93 12.02
N LEU A 81 -3.43 -14.75 12.65
CA LEU A 81 -2.37 -13.88 12.11
C LEU A 81 -1.86 -14.36 10.74
N GLU A 82 -1.85 -15.65 10.46
CA GLU A 82 -1.51 -16.17 9.13
C GLU A 82 -2.54 -15.72 8.08
N GLN A 83 -3.81 -15.59 8.45
CA GLN A 83 -4.85 -15.05 7.57
C GLN A 83 -4.63 -13.55 7.30
N VAL A 84 -4.17 -12.79 8.30
CA VAL A 84 -3.78 -11.38 8.15
C VAL A 84 -2.61 -11.25 7.18
N ARG A 85 -1.56 -12.08 7.32
CA ARG A 85 -0.42 -12.12 6.39
C ARG A 85 -0.85 -12.47 4.96
N ALA A 86 -1.72 -13.47 4.81
CA ALA A 86 -2.27 -13.86 3.51
C ALA A 86 -3.11 -12.72 2.88
N ALA A 87 -3.89 -12.00 3.68
CA ALA A 87 -4.66 -10.85 3.22
C ALA A 87 -3.75 -9.70 2.75
N TRP A 88 -2.65 -9.43 3.46
CA TRP A 88 -1.64 -8.46 3.04
C TRP A 88 -0.99 -8.84 1.72
N ARG A 89 -0.49 -10.08 1.58
CA ARG A 89 0.11 -10.55 0.31
C ARG A 89 -0.84 -10.39 -0.86
N LYS A 90 -2.10 -10.79 -0.70
CA LYS A 90 -3.13 -10.65 -1.75
C LYS A 90 -3.41 -9.19 -2.11
N ALA A 91 -3.41 -8.29 -1.12
CA ALA A 91 -3.61 -6.86 -1.38
C ALA A 91 -2.42 -6.25 -2.15
N VAL A 92 -1.19 -6.62 -1.77
CA VAL A 92 0.03 -6.20 -2.46
C VAL A 92 0.09 -6.74 -3.89
N GLU A 93 -0.30 -8.00 -4.12
CA GLU A 93 -0.46 -8.56 -5.48
C GLU A 93 -1.50 -7.81 -6.31
N ALA A 94 -2.60 -7.36 -5.70
CA ALA A 94 -3.63 -6.58 -6.37
C ALA A 94 -3.11 -5.19 -6.77
N GLU A 95 -2.29 -4.56 -5.92
CA GLU A 95 -1.61 -3.30 -6.21
C GLU A 95 -0.65 -3.45 -7.41
N ALA A 96 0.16 -4.53 -7.44
CA ALA A 96 1.01 -4.83 -8.59
C ALA A 96 0.21 -4.96 -9.91
N LYS A 97 -0.90 -5.70 -9.87
CA LYS A 97 -1.79 -5.86 -11.03
C LYS A 97 -2.43 -4.54 -11.48
N GLN A 98 -2.70 -3.62 -10.55
CA GLN A 98 -3.24 -2.31 -10.90
C GLN A 98 -2.17 -1.45 -11.57
N LEU A 99 -0.95 -1.42 -11.03
CA LEU A 99 0.18 -0.72 -11.62
C LEU A 99 0.50 -1.22 -13.04
N GLU A 100 0.39 -2.53 -13.28
CA GLU A 100 0.54 -3.12 -14.63
C GLU A 100 -0.52 -2.60 -15.60
N LYS A 101 -1.78 -2.53 -15.17
CA LYS A 101 -2.86 -1.97 -15.99
C LYS A 101 -2.63 -0.49 -16.28
N ASP A 102 -2.21 0.27 -15.27
CA ASP A 102 -1.94 1.69 -15.41
C ASP A 102 -0.79 1.93 -16.40
N ALA A 103 0.29 1.16 -16.32
CA ALA A 103 1.38 1.20 -17.29
C ALA A 103 0.90 0.93 -18.73
N VAL A 104 0.05 -0.09 -18.93
CA VAL A 104 -0.54 -0.39 -20.23
C VAL A 104 -1.44 0.74 -20.72
N ASN A 105 -2.25 1.33 -19.85
CA ASN A 105 -3.14 2.44 -20.19
C ASN A 105 -2.35 3.69 -20.57
N PHE A 106 -1.34 4.08 -19.78
CA PHE A 106 -0.47 5.20 -20.10
C PHE A 106 0.26 5.03 -21.44
N ARG A 107 0.72 3.81 -21.77
CA ARG A 107 1.30 3.52 -23.09
C ARG A 107 0.31 3.70 -24.23
N LYS A 108 -0.93 3.21 -24.06
CA LYS A 108 -1.98 3.35 -25.07
C LYS A 108 -2.35 4.81 -25.28
N GLU A 109 -2.47 5.58 -24.20
CA GLU A 109 -2.75 7.02 -24.27
C GLU A 109 -1.60 7.79 -24.92
N ALA A 110 -0.34 7.49 -24.56
CA ALA A 110 0.83 8.09 -25.20
C ALA A 110 0.84 7.81 -26.72
N ALA A 111 0.64 6.56 -27.14
CA ALA A 111 0.59 6.19 -28.55
C ALA A 111 -0.56 6.88 -29.31
N LYS A 112 -1.70 7.10 -28.65
CA LYS A 112 -2.82 7.84 -29.22
C LYS A 112 -2.46 9.31 -29.45
N ILE A 113 -1.85 9.96 -28.45
CA ILE A 113 -1.40 11.36 -28.56
C ILE A 113 -0.37 11.49 -29.69
N GLU A 114 0.64 10.61 -29.75
CA GLU A 114 1.65 10.64 -30.82
C GLU A 114 1.04 10.47 -32.21
N ALA A 115 0.06 9.57 -32.35
CA ALA A 115 -0.63 9.38 -33.62
C ALA A 115 -1.48 10.61 -34.02
N GLU A 116 -2.07 11.31 -33.06
CA GLU A 116 -2.80 12.56 -33.29
C GLU A 116 -1.84 13.71 -33.64
N GLU A 117 -0.71 13.83 -32.92
CA GLU A 117 0.36 14.80 -33.19
C GLU A 117 0.93 14.60 -34.60
N SER A 118 1.29 13.37 -34.97
CA SER A 118 1.78 13.06 -36.32
C SER A 118 0.77 13.46 -37.40
N LYS A 119 -0.52 13.13 -37.22
CA LYS A 119 -1.57 13.53 -38.18
C LYS A 119 -1.73 15.04 -38.29
N LEU A 120 -1.57 15.77 -37.19
CA LEU A 120 -1.65 17.23 -37.19
C LEU A 120 -0.45 17.84 -37.88
N ILE A 121 0.75 17.32 -37.63
CA ILE A 121 1.99 17.72 -38.32
C ILE A 121 1.85 17.48 -39.82
N ASP A 122 1.48 16.27 -40.24
CA ASP A 122 1.30 15.92 -41.66
C ASP A 122 0.31 16.87 -42.38
N LYS A 123 -0.79 17.23 -41.70
CA LYS A 123 -1.76 18.20 -42.23
C LYS A 123 -1.19 19.61 -42.35
N LEU A 124 -0.40 20.06 -41.37
CA LEU A 124 0.24 21.36 -41.41
C LEU A 124 1.31 21.41 -42.52
N GLU A 125 2.11 20.34 -42.66
CA GLU A 125 3.11 20.21 -43.72
C GLU A 125 2.44 20.24 -45.10
N ALA A 126 1.34 19.52 -45.28
CA ALA A 126 0.58 19.52 -46.53
C ALA A 126 -0.01 20.90 -46.89
N LEU A 127 -0.41 21.70 -45.89
CA LEU A 127 -1.00 23.02 -46.11
C LEU A 127 0.05 24.11 -46.37
N GLN A 128 1.19 24.06 -45.68
CA GLN A 128 2.21 25.11 -45.76
C GLN A 128 3.38 24.75 -46.68
N GLY A 129 3.53 23.48 -47.05
CA GLY A 129 4.67 23.01 -47.86
C GLY A 129 6.01 23.09 -47.11
N VAL A 130 5.99 23.20 -45.78
CA VAL A 130 7.17 23.31 -44.92
C VAL A 130 7.18 22.15 -43.95
N ARG A 131 8.36 21.60 -43.68
CA ARG A 131 8.56 20.53 -42.69
C ARG A 131 8.58 21.09 -41.27
N TYR A 132 7.84 20.49 -40.35
CA TYR A 132 7.86 20.88 -38.94
C TYR A 132 8.72 19.91 -38.13
N GLU A 133 9.67 20.47 -37.37
CA GLU A 133 10.47 19.70 -36.41
C GLU A 133 10.19 20.19 -34.99
N PRO A 134 10.05 19.29 -34.00
CA PRO A 134 9.91 19.67 -32.60
C PRO A 134 11.13 20.48 -32.14
N VAL A 135 10.90 21.65 -31.55
CA VAL A 135 11.98 22.42 -30.91
C VAL A 135 12.35 21.75 -29.59
N LEU A 136 13.32 20.84 -29.63
CA LEU A 136 13.87 20.20 -28.44
C LEU A 136 14.84 21.16 -27.73
N GLY A 137 14.45 21.65 -26.55
CA GLY A 137 15.41 22.17 -25.56
C GLY A 137 15.96 23.59 -25.74
N ARG A 138 15.41 24.44 -26.62
CA ARG A 138 15.69 25.88 -26.55
C ARG A 138 14.55 26.61 -25.85
N PRO A 139 14.79 27.41 -24.79
CA PRO A 139 13.83 28.44 -24.44
C PRO A 139 13.69 29.32 -25.68
N THR A 140 12.50 29.33 -26.26
CA THR A 140 12.13 30.36 -27.23
C THR A 140 12.19 31.67 -26.48
N SER A 141 13.34 32.34 -26.53
CA SER A 141 13.38 33.78 -26.36
C SER A 141 12.60 34.34 -27.55
N LEU A 142 11.27 34.39 -27.40
CA LEU A 142 10.43 35.25 -28.21
C LEU A 142 10.96 36.66 -27.97
N ASP A 143 11.52 37.25 -29.02
CA ASP A 143 12.16 38.56 -29.03
C ASP A 143 11.14 39.71 -28.81
N HIS A 144 10.10 39.51 -28.01
CA HIS A 144 8.99 40.45 -27.83
C HIS A 144 8.42 40.30 -26.40
N GLY A 145 9.20 40.63 -25.37
CA GLY A 145 8.74 41.19 -24.09
C GLY A 145 7.69 40.48 -23.23
N VAL A 146 7.19 39.30 -23.60
CA VAL A 146 6.16 38.57 -22.87
C VAL A 146 6.78 37.26 -22.36
N TYR A 147 7.23 37.30 -21.10
CA TYR A 147 7.57 36.08 -20.38
C TYR A 147 6.28 35.33 -20.06
N VAL A 148 5.90 34.37 -20.89
CA VAL A 148 5.04 33.28 -20.41
C VAL A 148 5.95 32.40 -19.57
N ARG A 149 5.81 32.41 -18.23
CA ARG A 149 6.46 31.37 -17.43
C ARG A 149 5.90 30.04 -17.91
N GLY A 150 6.73 29.02 -18.02
CA GLY A 150 6.27 27.67 -18.39
C GLY A 150 5.15 27.13 -17.48
N ASP A 151 4.99 27.73 -16.29
CA ASP A 151 3.94 27.46 -15.32
C ASP A 151 2.56 28.06 -15.67
N ASP A 152 2.48 29.02 -16.59
CA ASP A 152 1.24 29.74 -16.94
C ASP A 152 0.48 29.11 -18.12
N LEU A 153 1.06 28.10 -18.78
CA LEU A 153 0.36 27.29 -19.77
C LEU A 153 -0.37 26.15 -19.05
N PRO A 154 -1.63 25.83 -19.40
CA PRO A 154 -2.26 24.63 -18.88
C PRO A 154 -1.35 23.45 -19.20
N ARG A 155 -0.91 22.71 -18.17
CA ARG A 155 -0.11 21.48 -18.32
C ARG A 155 -0.92 20.51 -19.18
N GLN A 156 -0.72 20.57 -20.49
CA GLN A 156 -1.19 19.53 -21.40
C GLN A 156 -0.29 18.34 -21.14
N THR A 157 -0.88 17.23 -20.67
CA THR A 157 -0.15 15.99 -20.46
C THR A 157 0.49 15.58 -21.78
N ARG A 158 1.83 15.60 -21.85
CA ARG A 158 2.55 15.22 -23.07
C ARG A 158 2.65 13.70 -23.18
N SER A 159 2.82 13.20 -24.40
CA SER A 159 3.10 11.78 -24.65
C SER A 159 4.32 11.29 -23.86
N ASP A 160 5.36 12.12 -23.76
CA ASP A 160 6.56 11.83 -22.96
C ASP A 160 6.28 11.73 -21.44
N ASP A 161 5.38 12.57 -20.90
CA ASP A 161 4.98 12.48 -19.49
C ASP A 161 4.25 11.17 -19.20
N LEU A 162 3.39 10.72 -20.14
CA LEU A 162 2.69 9.44 -20.03
C LEU A 162 3.65 8.25 -20.16
N LYS A 163 4.65 8.32 -21.04
CA LYS A 163 5.71 7.31 -21.11
C LYS A 163 6.52 7.24 -19.82
N ALA A 164 6.87 8.38 -19.24
CA ALA A 164 7.57 8.44 -17.96
C ALA A 164 6.72 7.83 -16.83
N ARG A 165 5.42 8.13 -16.79
CA ARG A 165 4.46 7.50 -15.84
C ARG A 165 4.32 6.00 -16.06
N ALA A 166 4.28 5.54 -17.30
CA ALA A 166 4.27 4.11 -17.62
C ALA A 166 5.54 3.42 -17.11
N GLY A 167 6.72 4.02 -17.34
CA GLY A 167 7.99 3.52 -16.83
C GLY A 167 8.05 3.48 -15.30
N GLY A 168 7.52 4.53 -14.64
CA GLY A 168 7.39 4.58 -13.18
C GLY A 168 6.50 3.46 -12.63
N ALA A 169 5.32 3.26 -13.22
CA ALA A 169 4.41 2.19 -12.83
C ALA A 169 5.02 0.79 -13.01
N GLU A 170 5.76 0.55 -14.09
CA GLU A 170 6.48 -0.72 -14.28
C GLU A 170 7.59 -0.96 -13.26
N ALA A 171 8.35 0.09 -12.93
CA ALA A 171 9.37 0.00 -11.90
C ALA A 171 8.76 -0.30 -10.53
N GLN A 172 7.63 0.34 -10.19
CA GLN A 172 6.88 0.05 -8.98
C GLN A 172 6.34 -1.39 -8.97
N THR A 173 5.77 -1.89 -10.06
CA THR A 173 5.35 -3.30 -10.16
C THR A 173 6.49 -4.26 -9.88
N LYS A 174 7.69 -4.01 -10.45
CA LYS A 174 8.86 -4.86 -10.23
C LYS A 174 9.32 -4.82 -8.77
N MET A 175 9.32 -3.65 -8.15
CA MET A 175 9.62 -3.51 -6.72
C MET A 175 8.62 -4.27 -5.85
N VAL A 176 7.32 -4.19 -6.17
CA VAL A 176 6.27 -4.95 -5.46
C VAL A 176 6.52 -6.46 -5.59
N ARG A 177 6.81 -6.96 -6.80
CA ARG A 177 7.13 -8.38 -7.01
C ARG A 177 8.37 -8.81 -6.25
N HIS A 178 9.45 -8.01 -6.29
CA HIS A 178 10.66 -8.27 -5.51
C HIS A 178 10.37 -8.35 -4.01
N ALA A 179 9.55 -7.42 -3.48
CA ALA A 179 9.19 -7.42 -2.07
C ALA A 179 8.32 -8.62 -1.67
N LEU A 180 7.43 -9.09 -2.56
CA LEU A 180 6.68 -10.33 -2.36
C LEU A 180 7.59 -11.58 -2.34
N GLU A 181 8.67 -11.58 -3.12
CA GLU A 181 9.63 -12.70 -3.20
C GLU A 181 10.64 -12.72 -2.04
N THR A 182 11.13 -11.55 -1.64
CA THR A 182 12.26 -11.41 -0.70
C THR A 182 11.87 -10.90 0.68
N GLY A 183 10.64 -10.39 0.86
CA GLY A 183 10.22 -9.67 2.06
C GLY A 183 10.88 -8.30 2.23
N GLN A 184 11.66 -7.82 1.25
CA GLN A 184 12.42 -6.58 1.33
C GLN A 184 12.30 -5.73 0.06
N THR A 185 12.39 -4.41 0.23
CA THR A 185 12.52 -3.45 -0.87
C THR A 185 13.98 -3.05 -1.14
N ASN A 186 14.88 -3.29 -0.18
CA ASN A 186 16.30 -2.99 -0.28
C ASN A 186 16.97 -3.96 -1.26
N GLY A 187 17.57 -3.43 -2.34
CA GLY A 187 18.17 -4.22 -3.42
C GLY A 187 17.51 -4.02 -4.77
N TYR A 188 16.40 -3.28 -4.85
CA TYR A 188 15.91 -2.78 -6.13
C TYR A 188 16.80 -1.62 -6.59
N ASP A 189 17.96 -1.95 -7.16
CA ASP A 189 18.82 -1.03 -7.90
C ASP A 189 18.12 -0.64 -9.21
N GLY A 190 17.11 0.21 -9.08
CA GLY A 190 16.52 0.94 -10.19
C GLY A 190 17.54 1.94 -10.75
N GLN A 191 18.61 1.46 -11.38
CA GLN A 191 19.59 2.29 -12.13
C GLN A 191 18.97 3.03 -13.33
N SER A 192 17.65 3.11 -13.44
CA SER A 192 16.94 3.75 -14.52
C SER A 192 16.38 5.09 -14.07
N LEU A 193 17.19 6.15 -14.17
CA LEU A 193 16.86 7.50 -14.70
C LEU A 193 15.55 8.22 -14.27
N ILE A 194 14.78 7.69 -13.34
CA ILE A 194 13.48 8.21 -12.89
C ILE A 194 13.68 8.51 -11.40
N GLY A 195 13.57 9.79 -11.02
CA GLY A 195 13.78 10.26 -9.66
C GLY A 195 12.96 9.47 -8.62
N HIS A 196 13.42 9.49 -7.37
CA HIS A 196 12.83 8.83 -6.18
C HIS A 196 11.51 8.10 -6.45
N LEU A 197 11.62 6.81 -6.77
CA LEU A 197 10.46 5.94 -6.95
C LEU A 197 9.81 5.72 -5.58
N ASP A 198 8.66 6.37 -5.38
CA ASP A 198 7.90 6.20 -4.15
C ASP A 198 7.42 4.75 -4.01
N THR A 199 7.49 4.24 -2.79
CA THR A 199 6.97 2.91 -2.45
C THR A 199 5.44 2.95 -2.54
N PRO A 200 4.82 2.03 -3.31
CA PRO A 200 3.36 1.94 -3.38
C PRO A 200 2.74 1.84 -1.98
N PRO A 201 1.61 2.50 -1.75
CA PRO A 201 1.06 2.70 -0.41
C PRO A 201 0.67 1.38 0.27
N VAL A 202 0.15 0.38 -0.46
CA VAL A 202 -0.23 -0.92 0.14
C VAL A 202 1.01 -1.73 0.46
N LEU A 203 2.02 -1.73 -0.41
CA LEU A 203 3.33 -2.33 -0.12
C LEU A 203 3.98 -1.70 1.12
N ALA A 204 4.02 -0.37 1.21
CA ALA A 204 4.57 0.34 2.37
C ALA A 204 3.84 -0.03 3.66
N ALA A 205 2.52 -0.14 3.60
CA ALA A 205 1.69 -0.56 4.73
C ALA A 205 2.01 -1.99 5.18
N ALA A 206 2.17 -2.92 4.23
CA ALA A 206 2.46 -4.32 4.51
C ALA A 206 3.86 -4.51 5.15
N LEU A 207 4.85 -3.75 4.69
CA LEU A 207 6.21 -3.75 5.26
C LEU A 207 6.21 -3.19 6.69
N ASN A 208 5.52 -2.07 6.92
CA ASN A 208 5.39 -1.48 8.25
C ASN A 208 4.66 -2.41 9.24
N ALA A 209 3.73 -3.23 8.73
CA ALA A 209 3.03 -4.24 9.51
C ALA A 209 3.83 -5.54 9.73
N GLY A 210 5.03 -5.68 9.14
CA GLY A 210 5.82 -6.92 9.21
C GLY A 210 5.11 -8.12 8.60
N ALA A 211 4.28 -7.89 7.59
CA ALA A 211 3.39 -8.89 7.02
C ALA A 211 3.92 -9.58 5.75
N LEU A 212 5.07 -9.13 5.24
CA LEU A 212 5.79 -9.71 4.09
C LEU A 212 7.05 -10.42 4.59
#